data_AF-A0A7J3GCK9-F1
#
_entry.id   AF-A0A7J3GCK9-F1
#
_cell.length_a   1.000
_cell.length_b   1.000
_cell.length_c   1.000
_cell.angle_alpha   90.00
_cell.angle_beta   90.00
_cell.angle_gamma   90.00
#
_symmetry.space_group_name_H-M   'P 1'
#
loop_
_entity.id
_entity.type
_entity.pdbx_description
1 polymer ?
#
loop_
_entity_poly.entity_id
_entity_poly.type
_entity_poly.pdbx_seq_one_letter_code
_entity_poly.pdbx_strand_id
1 'polypeptide(L)'
;MRFKDVDRPPFYEFLGFWTETINRWRGEGLPAGVDVYDYFGFDKREGFPMDYGPIPRFIPKTIVENERYRIEVNDMGITMKILKTSTSMPTFIDFPVKGRADWIRIKERFDPRDIRRYPKTWSPELIEYYKETDRVIGLSMPGFFGQARHFMGLERLLLSFYKDPGLIHEIMDFWADFLIE
;
A
#
# COMPACT_ATOMS: atom_id res chain seq x y z
N MET A 1 12.65 17.27 -5.24
CA MET A 1 13.08 17.95 -3.99
C MET A 1 13.95 19.14 -4.35
N ARG A 2 13.83 20.27 -3.64
CA ARG A 2 14.67 21.47 -3.87
C ARG A 2 15.91 21.54 -2.96
N PHE A 3 16.14 20.52 -2.12
CA PHE A 3 17.30 20.35 -1.24
C PHE A 3 17.67 21.62 -0.45
N LYS A 4 16.66 22.35 0.01
CA LYS A 4 16.84 23.54 0.85
C LYS A 4 17.06 23.11 2.29
N ASP A 5 17.74 23.97 3.05
CA ASP A 5 17.81 23.83 4.51
C ASP A 5 16.40 23.85 5.10
N VAL A 6 16.19 22.98 6.10
CA VAL A 6 14.95 22.88 6.88
C VAL A 6 15.24 23.23 8.33
N ASP A 7 14.23 23.73 9.03
CA ASP A 7 14.29 24.05 10.45
C ASP A 7 14.49 22.80 11.31
N ARG A 8 13.79 21.70 10.98
CA ARG A 8 14.00 20.37 11.57
C ARG A 8 13.42 19.25 10.68
N PRO A 9 13.87 18.00 10.84
CA PRO A 9 13.19 16.86 10.24
C PRO A 9 11.81 16.64 10.90
N PRO A 10 10.82 16.10 10.16
CA PRO A 10 9.58 15.61 10.74
C PRO A 10 9.82 14.54 11.81
N PHE A 11 9.15 14.68 12.95
CA PHE A 11 9.12 13.72 14.04
C PHE A 11 7.81 12.93 14.00
N TYR A 12 7.86 11.68 13.55
CA TYR A 12 6.66 10.84 13.42
C TYR A 12 7.00 9.34 13.45
N GLU A 13 6.00 8.52 13.79
CA GLU A 13 6.02 7.06 13.59
C GLU A 13 5.53 6.71 12.19
N PHE A 14 6.36 6.03 11.39
CA PHE A 14 6.10 5.80 9.96
C PHE A 14 5.29 4.54 9.66
N LEU A 15 5.35 3.53 10.52
CA LEU A 15 4.60 2.27 10.36
C LEU A 15 3.18 2.38 10.93
N GLY A 16 2.97 3.32 11.85
CA GLY A 16 1.75 3.44 12.63
C GLY A 16 1.65 2.38 13.73
N PHE A 17 0.49 2.36 14.38
CA PHE A 17 0.22 1.50 15.54
C PHE A 17 -0.91 0.53 15.24
N TRP A 18 -0.79 -0.69 15.74
CA TRP A 18 -1.84 -1.69 15.63
C TRP A 18 -2.97 -1.32 16.59
N THR A 19 -4.21 -1.51 16.16
CA THR A 19 -5.39 -1.19 16.97
C THR A 19 -5.35 -1.87 18.34
N GLU A 20 -4.87 -3.12 18.40
CA GLU A 20 -4.68 -3.87 19.64
C GLU A 20 -3.66 -3.20 20.58
N THR A 21 -2.56 -2.67 20.04
CA THR A 21 -1.56 -1.92 20.82
C THR A 21 -2.17 -0.66 21.42
N ILE A 22 -2.91 0.11 20.62
CA ILE A 22 -3.60 1.32 21.09
C ILE A 22 -4.62 0.96 22.18
N ASN A 23 -5.40 -0.10 21.97
CA ASN A 23 -6.39 -0.56 22.94
C ASN A 23 -5.74 -1.00 24.26
N ARG A 24 -4.59 -1.67 24.20
CA ARG A 24 -3.81 -2.02 25.40
C ARG A 24 -3.31 -0.78 26.13
N TRP A 25 -2.73 0.18 25.41
CA TRP A 25 -2.25 1.44 26.01
C TRP A 25 -3.35 2.23 26.72
N ARG A 26 -4.59 2.20 26.22
CA ARG A 26 -5.75 2.79 26.92
C ARG A 26 -5.98 2.17 28.30
N GLY A 27 -5.74 0.87 28.46
CA GLY A 27 -5.78 0.20 29.76
C GLY A 27 -4.54 0.47 30.64
N GLU A 28 -3.44 0.91 30.04
CA GLU A 28 -2.16 1.20 30.72
C GLU A 28 -2.00 2.68 31.09
N GLY A 29 -2.94 3.56 30.70
CA GLY A 29 -2.95 4.97 31.09
C GLY A 29 -3.08 5.99 29.95
N LEU A 30 -3.15 5.56 28.69
CA LEU A 30 -3.48 6.46 27.57
C LEU A 30 -4.93 6.97 27.73
N PRO A 31 -5.17 8.29 27.81
CA PRO A 31 -6.51 8.81 28.05
C PRO A 31 -7.51 8.44 26.93
N ALA A 32 -8.76 8.17 27.32
CA ALA A 32 -9.81 7.85 26.36
C ALA A 32 -10.07 9.02 25.40
N GLY A 33 -10.22 8.71 24.10
CA GLY A 33 -10.49 9.71 23.06
C GLY A 33 -9.29 10.53 22.61
N VAL A 34 -8.12 10.39 23.24
CA VAL A 34 -6.89 11.04 22.79
C VAL A 34 -6.29 10.28 21.62
N ASP A 35 -5.94 11.02 20.57
CA ASP A 35 -5.19 10.49 19.43
C ASP A 35 -3.74 10.19 19.84
N VAL A 36 -3.22 9.04 19.41
CA VAL A 36 -1.88 8.59 19.79
C VAL A 36 -0.79 9.52 19.27
N TYR A 37 -1.00 10.13 18.10
CA TYR A 37 -0.03 11.05 17.53
C TYR A 37 0.01 12.37 18.31
N ASP A 38 -1.15 12.89 18.71
CA ASP A 38 -1.21 14.07 19.57
C ASP A 38 -0.61 13.78 20.96
N TYR A 39 -0.85 12.59 21.54
CA TYR A 39 -0.32 12.21 22.86
C TYR A 39 1.22 12.19 22.91
N PHE A 40 1.86 11.64 21.88
CA PHE A 40 3.33 11.59 21.80
C PHE A 40 3.96 12.83 21.16
N GLY A 41 3.15 13.82 20.78
CA GLY A 41 3.62 15.06 20.16
C GLY A 41 4.26 14.83 18.78
N PHE A 42 3.75 13.86 18.00
CA PHE A 42 4.19 13.67 16.63
C PHE A 42 3.68 14.79 15.72
N ASP A 43 4.43 15.05 14.65
CA ASP A 43 4.01 15.98 13.62
C ASP A 43 2.77 15.47 12.90
N LYS A 44 1.82 16.38 12.66
CA LYS A 44 0.62 16.08 11.89
C LYS A 44 1.01 15.81 10.45
N ARG A 45 0.68 14.62 9.97
CA ARG A 45 0.92 14.19 8.60
C ARG A 45 -0.40 14.03 7.86
N GLU A 46 -0.36 14.29 6.56
CA GLU A 46 -1.40 13.89 5.63
C GLU A 46 -0.77 13.12 4.46
N GLY A 47 -1.40 12.02 4.07
CA GLY A 47 -0.99 11.24 2.91
C GLY A 47 -1.68 11.76 1.67
N PHE A 48 -0.94 12.03 0.60
CA PHE A 48 -1.54 12.30 -0.70
C PHE A 48 -2.20 11.02 -1.21
N PRO A 49 -3.54 10.98 -1.39
CA PRO A 49 -4.30 9.75 -1.60
C PRO A 49 -4.28 9.30 -3.08
N MET A 50 -3.09 8.97 -3.59
CA MET A 50 -2.93 8.38 -4.92
C MET A 50 -3.15 6.87 -4.89
N ASP A 51 -3.93 6.37 -5.84
CA ASP A 51 -4.17 4.95 -6.01
C ASP A 51 -3.19 4.31 -7.01
N TYR A 52 -2.47 3.28 -6.53
CA TYR A 52 -1.51 2.47 -7.27
C TYR A 52 -1.96 1.01 -7.47
N GLY A 53 -3.21 0.69 -7.13
CA GLY A 53 -3.77 -0.64 -7.31
C GLY A 53 -4.36 -0.86 -8.70
N PRO A 54 -4.80 -2.10 -8.99
CA PRO A 54 -5.42 -2.43 -10.27
C PRO A 54 -6.78 -1.74 -10.40
N ILE A 55 -7.05 -1.19 -11.57
CA ILE A 55 -8.32 -0.55 -11.90
C ILE A 55 -8.89 -1.24 -13.16
N PRO A 56 -10.07 -1.90 -13.09
CA PRO A 56 -10.86 -2.15 -11.89
C PRO A 56 -10.16 -3.14 -10.93
N ARG A 57 -10.56 -3.08 -9.66
CA ARG A 57 -10.11 -4.04 -8.62
C ARG A 57 -10.56 -5.46 -8.95
N PHE A 58 -9.86 -6.44 -8.37
CA PHE A 58 -10.41 -7.78 -8.28
C PHE A 58 -11.57 -7.77 -7.29
N ILE A 59 -12.63 -8.54 -7.56
CA ILE A 59 -13.77 -8.63 -6.65
C ILE A 59 -13.34 -9.48 -5.44
N PRO A 60 -13.30 -8.90 -4.22
CA PRO A 60 -12.91 -9.67 -3.05
C PRO A 60 -13.91 -10.80 -2.80
N LYS A 61 -13.40 -11.98 -2.44
CA LYS A 61 -14.26 -13.13 -2.15
C LYS A 61 -13.66 -14.05 -1.10
N THR A 62 -14.51 -14.54 -0.20
CA THR A 62 -14.17 -15.62 0.72
C THR A 62 -14.24 -16.95 -0.02
N ILE A 63 -13.19 -17.76 0.08
CA ILE A 63 -13.10 -19.10 -0.48
C ILE A 63 -13.48 -20.14 0.58
N VAL A 64 -12.92 -20.02 1.78
CA VAL A 64 -13.19 -20.89 2.93
C VAL A 64 -13.22 -20.06 4.20
N GLU A 65 -14.09 -20.39 5.14
CA GLU A 65 -14.17 -19.75 6.44
C GLU A 65 -14.50 -20.78 7.53
N ASN A 66 -13.81 -20.70 8.67
CA ASN A 66 -14.13 -21.45 9.87
C ASN A 66 -14.03 -20.54 11.10
N GLU A 67 -14.14 -21.09 12.31
CA GLU A 67 -14.12 -20.31 13.55
C GLU A 67 -12.82 -19.52 13.77
N ARG A 68 -11.69 -19.99 13.24
CA ARG A 68 -10.36 -19.40 13.49
C ARG A 68 -9.87 -18.49 12.37
N TYR A 69 -10.14 -18.84 11.11
CA TYR A 69 -9.58 -18.13 9.97
C TYR A 69 -10.53 -18.13 8.76
N ARG A 70 -10.22 -17.24 7.82
CA ARG A 70 -10.78 -17.26 6.46
C ARG A 70 -9.68 -17.24 5.42
N ILE A 71 -9.93 -17.88 4.29
CA ILE A 71 -9.12 -17.79 3.08
C ILE A 71 -9.91 -16.93 2.10
N GLU A 72 -9.32 -15.85 1.61
CA GLU A 72 -9.97 -14.91 0.72
C GLU A 72 -9.05 -14.51 -0.43
N VAL A 73 -9.66 -14.04 -1.52
CA VAL A 73 -8.98 -13.26 -2.55
C VAL A 73 -9.22 -11.78 -2.25
N ASN A 74 -8.17 -10.98 -2.16
CA ASN A 74 -8.30 -9.54 -1.94
C ASN A 74 -8.52 -8.77 -3.26
N ASP A 75 -8.60 -7.44 -3.12
CA ASP A 75 -8.79 -6.49 -4.22
C ASP A 75 -7.61 -6.38 -5.21
N MET A 76 -6.43 -6.91 -4.82
CA MET A 76 -5.24 -7.06 -5.66
C MET A 76 -5.18 -8.41 -6.40
N GLY A 77 -6.14 -9.32 -6.15
CA GLY A 77 -6.17 -10.66 -6.74
C GLY A 77 -5.27 -11.67 -6.02
N ILE A 78 -4.79 -11.35 -4.81
CA ILE A 78 -3.93 -12.20 -3.98
C ILE A 78 -4.80 -13.08 -3.10
N THR A 79 -4.53 -14.39 -3.10
CA THR A 79 -5.18 -15.34 -2.19
C THR A 79 -4.41 -15.40 -0.88
N MET A 80 -5.10 -15.21 0.24
CA MET A 80 -4.47 -15.17 1.56
C MET A 80 -5.35 -15.78 2.64
N LYS A 81 -4.70 -16.30 3.69
CA LYS A 81 -5.33 -16.80 4.92
C LYS A 81 -5.16 -15.79 6.04
N ILE A 82 -6.28 -15.36 6.61
CA ILE A 82 -6.36 -14.32 7.63
C ILE A 82 -6.99 -14.89 8.90
N LEU A 83 -6.38 -14.65 10.05
CA LEU A 83 -6.95 -14.99 11.36
C LEU A 83 -8.09 -14.05 11.72
N LYS A 84 -9.13 -14.56 12.37
CA LYS A 84 -10.29 -13.76 12.80
C LYS A 84 -10.06 -12.97 14.10
N THR A 85 -9.09 -13.38 14.90
CA THR A 85 -8.97 -12.97 16.31
C THR A 85 -7.84 -11.99 16.59
N SER A 86 -6.97 -11.73 15.63
CA SER A 86 -5.81 -10.86 15.80
C SER A 86 -5.39 -10.25 14.48
N THR A 87 -5.10 -8.94 14.48
CA THR A 87 -4.26 -8.36 13.44
C THR A 87 -2.97 -9.17 13.42
N SER A 88 -2.58 -9.64 12.25
CA SER A 88 -1.37 -10.43 12.03
C SER A 88 -1.05 -10.37 10.55
N MET A 89 0.21 -10.57 10.18
CA MET A 89 0.55 -10.71 8.76
C MET A 89 -0.19 -11.94 8.22
N PRO A 90 -0.98 -11.81 7.14
CA PRO A 90 -1.69 -12.95 6.58
C PRO A 90 -0.70 -13.96 5.99
N THR A 91 -1.12 -15.21 5.90
CA THR A 91 -0.37 -16.21 5.13
C THR A 91 -0.76 -16.08 3.67
N PHE A 92 0.17 -15.66 2.83
CA PHE A 92 -0.03 -15.57 1.39
C PHE A 92 0.00 -16.96 0.74
N ILE A 93 -0.97 -17.25 -0.12
CA ILE A 93 -1.16 -18.58 -0.73
C ILE A 93 -0.93 -18.53 -2.24
N ASP A 94 -1.55 -17.59 -2.94
CA ASP A 94 -1.44 -17.48 -4.40
C ASP A 94 -1.46 -16.01 -4.85
N PHE A 95 -0.86 -15.76 -6.01
CA PHE A 95 -0.61 -14.44 -6.56
C PHE A 95 -1.07 -14.36 -8.02
N PRO A 96 -1.43 -13.15 -8.51
CA PRO A 96 -2.05 -13.01 -9.82
C PRO A 96 -1.12 -13.27 -11.00
N VAL A 97 0.21 -13.17 -10.84
CA VAL A 97 1.20 -13.37 -11.90
C VAL A 97 2.05 -14.61 -11.63
N LYS A 98 1.83 -15.69 -12.41
CA LYS A 98 2.64 -16.92 -12.36
C LYS A 98 3.62 -17.00 -13.54
N GLY A 99 3.40 -16.21 -14.59
CA GLY A 99 4.29 -16.06 -15.74
C GLY A 99 3.80 -14.99 -16.73
N ARG A 100 4.38 -14.97 -17.93
CA ARG A 100 4.15 -13.94 -18.95
C ARG A 100 2.68 -13.74 -19.34
N ALA A 101 1.94 -14.83 -19.54
CA ALA A 101 0.52 -14.75 -19.92
C ALA A 101 -0.31 -14.04 -18.85
N ASP A 102 0.00 -14.27 -17.57
CA ASP A 102 -0.70 -13.62 -16.46
C ASP A 102 -0.29 -12.15 -16.31
N TRP A 103 0.99 -11.87 -16.54
CA TRP A 103 1.52 -10.52 -16.56
C TRP A 103 0.81 -9.64 -17.61
N ILE A 104 0.65 -10.13 -18.84
CA ILE A 104 -0.06 -9.43 -19.91
C ILE A 104 -1.48 -9.06 -19.46
N ARG A 105 -2.20 -10.00 -18.81
CA ARG A 105 -3.57 -9.76 -18.34
C ARG A 105 -3.65 -8.79 -17.16
N ILE A 106 -2.70 -8.84 -16.23
CA ILE A 106 -2.74 -7.94 -15.08
C ILE A 106 -2.36 -6.51 -15.47
N LYS A 107 -1.41 -6.35 -16.40
CA LYS A 107 -0.92 -5.07 -16.91
C LYS A 107 -2.04 -4.20 -17.46
N GLU A 108 -3.07 -4.79 -18.08
CA GLU A 108 -4.26 -4.09 -18.59
C GLU A 108 -5.04 -3.31 -17.52
N ARG A 109 -4.86 -3.63 -16.23
CA ARG A 109 -5.51 -2.94 -15.10
C ARG A 109 -4.74 -1.72 -14.60
N PHE A 110 -3.62 -1.38 -15.22
CA PHE A 110 -2.72 -0.31 -14.78
C PHE A 110 -2.53 0.70 -15.91
N ASP A 111 -3.54 1.56 -16.10
CA ASP A 111 -3.42 2.73 -16.96
C ASP A 111 -2.97 3.93 -16.12
N PRO A 112 -1.77 4.51 -16.37
CA PRO A 112 -1.31 5.65 -15.60
C PRO A 112 -2.19 6.90 -15.78
N ARG A 113 -2.94 6.99 -16.89
CA ARG A 113 -3.79 8.16 -17.17
C ARG A 113 -5.21 8.01 -16.64
N ASP A 114 -5.51 6.92 -15.94
CA ASP A 114 -6.82 6.70 -15.37
C ASP A 114 -7.09 7.71 -14.24
N ILE A 115 -8.08 8.59 -14.46
CA ILE A 115 -8.47 9.62 -13.49
C ILE A 115 -8.91 9.03 -12.14
N ARG A 116 -9.32 7.75 -12.11
CA ARG A 116 -9.70 7.05 -10.87
C ARG A 116 -8.50 6.80 -9.95
N ARG A 117 -7.27 6.98 -10.43
CA ARG A 117 -6.05 7.00 -9.60
C ARG A 117 -6.05 8.17 -8.60
N TYR A 118 -6.69 9.27 -8.96
CA TYR A 118 -6.71 10.50 -8.20
C TYR A 118 -7.87 10.51 -7.20
N PRO A 119 -7.75 11.25 -6.08
CA PRO A 119 -8.87 11.41 -5.16
C PRO A 119 -10.07 12.06 -5.87
N LYS A 120 -11.27 11.78 -5.38
CA LYS A 120 -12.50 12.44 -5.85
C LYS A 120 -12.45 13.96 -5.69
N THR A 121 -11.62 14.45 -4.78
CA THR A 121 -11.38 15.88 -4.50
C THR A 121 -10.23 16.46 -5.34
N TRP A 122 -9.75 15.76 -6.37
CA TRP A 122 -8.67 16.24 -7.22
C TRP A 122 -9.07 17.51 -7.95
N SER A 123 -8.47 18.63 -7.53
CA SER A 123 -8.75 19.95 -8.06
C SER A 123 -7.60 20.92 -7.74
N PRO A 124 -7.55 22.10 -8.39
CA PRO A 124 -6.58 23.13 -8.05
C PRO A 124 -6.62 23.55 -6.56
N GLU A 125 -7.81 23.57 -5.95
CA GLU A 125 -8.00 23.93 -4.54
C GLU A 125 -7.30 22.97 -3.58
N LEU A 126 -7.31 21.66 -3.90
CA LEU A 126 -6.57 20.66 -3.13
C LEU A 126 -5.06 20.93 -3.19
N ILE A 127 -4.55 21.36 -4.35
CA ILE A 127 -3.13 21.70 -4.51
C ILE A 127 -2.77 22.97 -3.74
N GLU A 128 -3.62 23.99 -3.76
CA GLU A 128 -3.41 25.19 -2.94
C GLU A 128 -3.45 24.89 -1.44
N TYR A 129 -4.36 24.02 -0.98
CA TYR A 129 -4.36 23.56 0.41
C TYR A 129 -3.01 22.90 0.80
N TYR A 130 -2.47 22.02 -0.05
CA TYR A 130 -1.19 21.37 0.23
C TYR A 130 0.03 22.31 0.19
N LYS A 131 -0.09 23.48 -0.45
CA LYS A 131 0.98 24.50 -0.43
C LYS A 131 1.01 25.29 0.87
N GLU A 132 -0.14 25.47 1.51
CA GLU A 132 -0.31 26.39 2.66
C GLU A 132 -0.49 25.67 4.00
N THR A 133 -0.75 24.35 3.99
CA THR A 133 -0.94 23.57 5.23
C THR A 133 0.33 23.49 6.08
N ASP A 134 0.12 23.48 7.39
CA ASP A 134 1.14 23.25 8.42
C ASP A 134 1.47 21.76 8.61
N ARG A 135 0.81 20.87 7.86
CA ARG A 135 0.99 19.42 7.94
C ARG A 135 2.11 18.93 7.04
N VAL A 136 2.78 17.88 7.48
CA VAL A 136 3.73 17.13 6.65
C VAL A 136 2.96 16.37 5.57
N ILE A 137 3.16 16.72 4.31
CA ILE A 137 2.52 16.01 3.19
C ILE A 137 3.42 14.87 2.71
N GLY A 138 2.89 13.65 2.79
CA GLY A 138 3.61 12.44 2.36
C GLY A 138 3.02 11.84 1.11
N LEU A 139 3.85 11.64 0.09
CA LEU A 139 3.53 10.79 -1.05
C LEU A 139 4.12 9.39 -0.82
N SER A 140 3.27 8.36 -0.82
CA SER A 140 3.71 6.96 -0.75
C SER A 140 3.64 6.34 -2.13
N MET A 141 4.71 5.68 -2.56
CA MET A 141 4.76 4.95 -3.83
C MET A 141 5.21 3.51 -3.55
N PRO A 142 4.54 2.48 -4.08
CA PRO A 142 5.03 1.11 -3.96
C PRO A 142 6.38 0.99 -4.68
N GLY A 143 7.39 0.49 -3.98
CA GLY A 143 8.71 0.25 -4.57
C GLY A 143 8.69 -0.93 -5.55
N PHE A 144 9.70 -0.99 -6.43
CA PHE A 144 9.84 -2.00 -7.49
C PHE A 144 9.72 -3.44 -6.99
N PHE A 145 10.52 -3.81 -5.98
CA PHE A 145 10.48 -5.15 -5.43
C PHE A 145 9.15 -5.46 -4.74
N GLY A 146 8.60 -4.48 -4.00
CA GLY A 146 7.34 -4.63 -3.29
C GLY A 146 6.18 -4.89 -4.25
N GLN A 147 6.10 -4.11 -5.34
CA GLN A 147 5.06 -4.28 -6.33
C GLN A 147 5.22 -5.59 -7.12
N ALA A 148 6.43 -5.91 -7.57
CA ALA A 148 6.69 -7.20 -8.22
C ALA A 148 6.34 -8.39 -7.30
N ARG A 149 6.58 -8.25 -5.99
CA ARG A 149 6.18 -9.25 -4.98
C ARG A 149 4.67 -9.33 -4.81
N HIS A 150 3.92 -8.23 -4.90
CA HIS A 150 2.45 -8.26 -4.93
C HIS A 150 1.91 -8.99 -6.17
N PHE A 151 2.62 -8.89 -7.30
CA PHE A 151 2.22 -9.60 -8.51
C PHE A 151 2.55 -11.09 -8.47
N MET A 152 3.76 -11.45 -8.03
CA MET A 152 4.29 -12.80 -8.23
C MET A 152 4.40 -13.62 -6.94
N GLY A 153 4.36 -12.98 -5.78
CA GLY A 153 4.79 -13.58 -4.52
C GLY A 153 6.30 -13.66 -4.39
N LEU A 154 6.77 -13.83 -3.15
CA LEU A 154 8.20 -13.73 -2.83
C LEU A 154 9.03 -14.82 -3.51
N GLU A 155 8.68 -16.09 -3.31
CA GLU A 155 9.48 -17.22 -3.81
C GLU A 155 9.61 -17.18 -5.33
N ARG A 156 8.48 -17.00 -6.03
CA ARG A 156 8.47 -16.95 -7.50
C ARG A 156 9.23 -15.74 -8.03
N LEU A 157 9.06 -14.55 -7.43
CA LEU A 157 9.84 -13.38 -7.80
C LEU A 157 11.35 -13.66 -7.69
N LEU A 158 11.81 -14.20 -6.57
CA LEU A 158 13.22 -14.53 -6.35
C LEU A 158 13.74 -15.54 -7.38
N LEU A 159 12.96 -16.57 -7.70
CA LEU A 159 13.32 -17.54 -8.74
C LEU A 159 13.31 -16.93 -10.14
N SER A 160 12.37 -16.03 -10.43
CA SER A 160 12.23 -15.38 -11.74
C SER A 160 13.38 -14.43 -12.07
N PHE A 161 14.02 -13.80 -11.08
CA PHE A 161 15.27 -13.05 -11.33
C PHE A 161 16.34 -13.90 -12.02
N TYR A 162 16.40 -15.19 -11.71
CA TYR A 162 17.35 -16.11 -12.34
C TYR A 162 16.76 -16.80 -13.58
N LYS A 163 15.51 -17.27 -13.50
CA LYS A 163 14.89 -18.12 -14.53
C LYS A 163 14.32 -17.35 -15.73
N ASP A 164 13.83 -16.13 -15.51
CA ASP A 164 13.27 -15.27 -16.56
C ASP A 164 13.51 -13.79 -16.19
N PRO A 165 14.78 -13.34 -16.19
CA PRO A 165 15.11 -11.95 -15.90
C PRO A 165 14.41 -10.98 -16.86
N GLY A 166 14.16 -11.39 -18.10
CA GLY A 166 13.45 -10.57 -19.09
C GLY A 166 12.03 -10.18 -18.64
N LEU A 167 11.30 -11.10 -18.00
CA LEU A 167 9.98 -10.78 -17.43
C LEU A 167 10.10 -9.80 -16.25
N ILE A 168 11.14 -9.95 -15.42
CA ILE A 168 11.34 -9.04 -14.29
C ILE A 168 11.70 -7.63 -14.74
N HIS A 169 12.57 -7.50 -15.75
CA HIS A 169 12.84 -6.21 -16.38
C HIS A 169 11.57 -5.59 -16.94
N GLU A 170 10.76 -6.35 -17.67
CA GLU A 170 9.50 -5.85 -18.22
C GLU A 170 8.52 -5.36 -17.14
N ILE A 171 8.40 -6.08 -16.01
CA ILE A 171 7.57 -5.67 -14.88
C ILE A 171 8.09 -4.38 -14.24
N MET A 172 9.40 -4.27 -14.04
CA MET A 172 10.00 -3.11 -13.38
C MET A 172 10.01 -1.87 -14.27
N ASP A 173 10.29 -2.02 -15.56
CA ASP A 173 10.25 -0.94 -16.55
C ASP A 173 8.82 -0.41 -16.66
N PHE A 174 7.84 -1.30 -16.79
CA PHE A 174 6.43 -0.90 -16.76
C PHE A 174 6.05 -0.16 -15.47
N TRP A 175 6.52 -0.65 -14.32
CA TRP A 175 6.22 0.01 -13.05
C TRP A 175 6.85 1.39 -12.94
N ALA A 176 8.06 1.58 -13.50
CA ALA A 176 8.69 2.90 -13.58
C ALA A 176 7.81 3.85 -14.41
N ASP A 177 7.40 3.43 -15.61
CA ASP A 177 6.57 4.25 -16.49
C ASP A 177 5.22 4.60 -15.85
N PHE A 178 4.58 3.62 -15.18
CA PHE A 178 3.32 3.83 -14.47
C PHE A 178 3.41 4.80 -13.29
N LEU A 179 4.57 4.88 -12.62
CA LEU A 179 4.79 5.78 -11.49
C LEU A 179 5.12 7.22 -11.92
N ILE A 180 5.74 7.40 -13.10
CA ILE A 180 6.20 8.71 -13.58
C ILE A 180 5.08 9.50 -14.26
N GLU A 181 4.18 8.80 -14.96
CA GLU A 181 2.97 9.38 -15.60
C GLU A 181 1.84 9.65 -14.59
#